data_AF-A0A1E9J482-F1
#
_entry.id   AF-A0A1E9J482-F1
#
_cell.length_a   1.000
_cell.length_b   1.000
_cell.length_c   1.000
_cell.angle_alpha   90.00
_cell.angle_beta   90.00
_cell.angle_gamma   90.00
#
_symmetry.space_group_name_H-M   'P 1'
#
loop_
_entity.id
_entity.type
_entity.pdbx_description
1 polymer ?
#
loop_
_entity_poly.entity_id
_entity_poly.type
_entity_poly.pdbx_seq_one_letter_code
_entity_poly.pdbx_strand_id
1 'polypeptide(L)'
;MKKFLLLIFFIILLSSCYTKEREIDISKKQERNGIVYIINESKPYSGKIIKKYANGQILLLMSYKNGKLDGKYAHFYQNGQIYIDAEYKDGNLNGLYKKYHYTGQIILEANYVKGELDGIYLEYSKEGNKLKEMKYDNGKIIEKIQE
;
A
#
# COMPACT_ATOMS: atom_id res chain seq x y z
N MET A 1 -18.34 -49.22 11.72
CA MET A 1 -18.84 -47.84 11.97
C MET A 1 -17.71 -46.83 11.81
N LYS A 2 -17.38 -46.46 10.57
CA LYS A 2 -16.34 -45.47 10.23
C LYS A 2 -16.70 -44.85 8.87
N LYS A 3 -17.82 -44.12 8.76
CA LYS A 3 -18.16 -43.36 7.53
C LYS A 3 -18.93 -42.05 7.77
N PHE A 4 -18.99 -41.53 9.00
CA PHE A 4 -19.77 -40.31 9.28
C PHE A 4 -18.97 -39.12 9.84
N LEU A 5 -17.63 -39.22 9.91
CA LEU A 5 -16.78 -38.14 10.44
C LEU A 5 -16.00 -37.35 9.38
N LEU A 6 -16.31 -37.52 8.09
CA LEU A 6 -15.63 -36.82 6.99
C LEU A 6 -16.49 -35.77 6.27
N LEU A 7 -17.78 -35.66 6.61
CA LEU A 7 -18.68 -34.68 5.98
C LEU A 7 -18.70 -33.32 6.68
N ILE A 8 -18.26 -33.24 7.95
CA ILE A 8 -18.28 -31.99 8.73
C ILE A 8 -17.01 -31.13 8.46
N PHE A 9 -15.93 -31.73 7.97
CA PHE A 9 -14.69 -30.98 7.63
C PHE A 9 -14.78 -30.22 6.30
N PHE A 10 -15.77 -30.51 5.46
CA PHE A 10 -15.95 -29.84 4.16
C PHE A 10 -16.89 -28.62 4.21
N ILE A 11 -17.67 -28.46 5.29
CA ILE A 11 -18.62 -27.34 5.44
C ILE A 11 -17.99 -26.14 6.16
N ILE A 12 -16.93 -26.34 6.95
CA ILE A 12 -16.24 -25.23 7.65
C ILE A 12 -15.38 -24.39 6.68
N LEU A 13 -14.99 -24.94 5.52
CA LEU A 13 -14.21 -24.24 4.49
C LEU A 13 -15.03 -23.26 3.62
N LEU A 14 -16.36 -23.24 3.72
CA LEU A 14 -17.22 -22.32 2.96
C LEU A 14 -17.67 -21.09 3.78
N SER A 15 -17.14 -20.92 5.00
CA SER A 15 -17.52 -19.84 5.91
C SER A 15 -16.56 -18.65 5.95
N SER A 16 -15.48 -18.63 5.16
CA SER A 16 -14.88 -17.35 4.82
C SER A 16 -15.77 -16.71 3.77
N CYS A 17 -16.72 -15.90 4.22
CA CYS A 17 -17.44 -14.97 3.38
C CYS A 17 -16.38 -14.15 2.61
N TYR A 18 -16.04 -14.56 1.38
CA TYR A 18 -15.13 -13.83 0.51
C TYR A 18 -15.90 -12.60 0.01
N THR A 19 -16.05 -11.59 0.88
CA THR A 19 -16.54 -10.28 0.45
C THR A 19 -15.45 -9.67 -0.41
N LYS A 20 -15.65 -9.73 -1.74
CA LYS A 20 -14.79 -9.03 -2.69
C LYS A 20 -14.80 -7.54 -2.33
N GLU A 21 -13.64 -7.02 -1.99
CA GLU A 21 -13.46 -5.62 -1.66
C GLU A 21 -13.92 -4.73 -2.82
N ARG A 22 -14.66 -3.65 -2.52
CA ARG A 22 -15.16 -2.71 -3.53
C ARG A 22 -13.98 -1.98 -4.16
N GLU A 23 -13.95 -1.93 -5.50
CA GLU A 23 -12.94 -1.22 -6.28
C GLU A 23 -13.63 -0.22 -7.21
N ILE A 24 -13.08 0.99 -7.30
CA ILE A 24 -13.59 2.05 -8.18
C ILE A 24 -12.46 2.78 -8.91
N ASP A 25 -12.81 3.44 -10.01
CA ASP A 25 -11.92 4.37 -10.67
C ASP A 25 -11.79 5.70 -9.90
N ILE A 26 -10.59 6.28 -9.89
CA ILE A 26 -10.25 7.53 -9.22
C ILE A 26 -11.11 8.71 -9.67
N SER A 27 -11.66 8.70 -10.89
CA SER A 27 -12.57 9.73 -11.40
C SER A 27 -13.84 9.89 -10.56
N LYS A 28 -14.21 8.86 -9.79
CA LYS A 28 -15.38 8.91 -8.89
C LYS A 28 -15.05 9.41 -7.48
N LYS A 29 -13.76 9.67 -7.18
CA LYS A 29 -13.31 10.20 -5.88
C LYS A 29 -13.74 11.66 -5.74
N GLN A 30 -14.31 11.99 -4.58
CA GLN A 30 -14.45 13.35 -4.10
C GLN A 30 -13.89 13.43 -2.68
N GLU A 31 -13.36 14.58 -2.28
CA GLU A 31 -12.79 14.77 -0.95
C GLU A 31 -13.49 15.93 -0.25
N ARG A 32 -13.82 15.73 1.02
CA ARG A 32 -14.52 16.71 1.86
C ARG A 32 -13.82 16.71 3.22
N ASN A 33 -13.17 17.80 3.58
CA ASN A 33 -12.44 17.95 4.84
C ASN A 33 -11.44 16.80 5.12
N GLY A 34 -10.66 16.40 4.11
CA GLY A 34 -9.67 15.31 4.23
C GLY A 34 -10.27 13.90 4.29
N ILE A 35 -11.59 13.75 4.14
CA ILE A 35 -12.28 12.46 4.09
C ILE A 35 -12.75 12.21 2.67
N VAL A 36 -12.43 11.02 2.16
CA VAL A 36 -12.78 10.57 0.82
C VAL A 36 -14.17 9.96 0.79
N TYR A 37 -14.97 10.40 -0.19
CA TYR A 37 -16.29 9.88 -0.53
C TYR A 37 -16.31 9.56 -2.03
N ILE A 38 -17.35 8.85 -2.45
CA ILE A 38 -17.65 8.64 -3.87
C ILE A 38 -18.69 9.67 -4.29
N ILE A 39 -18.58 10.20 -5.51
CA ILE A 39 -19.57 11.14 -6.06
C ILE A 39 -20.99 10.58 -5.85
N ASN A 40 -21.89 11.43 -5.35
CA ASN A 40 -23.27 11.09 -4.96
C ASN A 40 -23.43 10.13 -3.77
N GLU A 41 -22.36 9.79 -3.06
CA GLU A 41 -22.42 9.06 -1.80
C GLU A 41 -22.17 10.00 -0.60
N SER A 42 -22.89 9.73 0.50
CA SER A 42 -22.77 10.45 1.76
C SER A 42 -21.94 9.72 2.81
N LYS A 43 -21.64 8.43 2.60
CA LYS A 43 -20.82 7.63 3.51
C LYS A 43 -19.34 7.72 3.11
N PRO A 44 -18.41 7.88 4.07
CA PRO A 44 -16.97 7.81 3.79
C PRO A 44 -16.61 6.49 3.11
N TYR A 45 -15.72 6.54 2.13
CA TYR A 45 -15.41 5.38 1.30
C TYR A 45 -14.53 4.35 2.02
N SER A 46 -14.86 3.08 1.87
CA SER A 46 -14.03 1.95 2.27
C SER A 46 -13.89 0.98 1.11
N GLY A 47 -12.66 0.68 0.71
CA GLY A 47 -12.32 -0.14 -0.44
C GLY A 47 -11.13 0.41 -1.22
N LYS A 48 -10.96 -0.06 -2.46
CA LYS A 48 -9.85 0.34 -3.34
C LYS A 48 -10.27 1.43 -4.32
N ILE A 49 -9.39 2.39 -4.52
CA ILE A 49 -9.44 3.34 -5.63
C ILE A 49 -8.27 3.04 -6.55
N ILE A 50 -8.56 2.87 -7.84
CA ILE A 50 -7.57 2.61 -8.88
C ILE A 50 -7.55 3.75 -9.91
N LYS A 51 -6.38 3.98 -10.49
CA LYS A 51 -6.21 4.77 -11.72
C LYS A 51 -5.50 3.89 -12.72
N LYS A 52 -5.92 3.91 -13.98
CA LYS A 52 -5.29 3.17 -15.08
C LYS A 52 -4.59 4.11 -16.06
N TYR A 53 -3.58 3.59 -16.73
CA TYR A 53 -3.01 4.15 -17.94
C TYR A 53 -3.99 3.99 -19.12
N ALA A 54 -3.73 4.69 -20.22
CA ALA A 54 -4.52 4.58 -21.45
C ALA A 54 -4.54 3.16 -22.04
N ASN A 55 -3.47 2.38 -21.81
CA ASN A 55 -3.38 0.96 -22.21
C ASN A 55 -4.13 0.01 -21.25
N GLY A 56 -4.82 0.51 -20.23
CA GLY A 56 -5.61 -0.26 -19.27
C GLY A 56 -4.83 -0.84 -18.08
N GLN A 57 -3.49 -0.74 -18.07
CA GLN A 57 -2.68 -1.18 -16.93
C GLN A 57 -2.87 -0.24 -15.73
N ILE A 58 -2.71 -0.77 -14.52
CA ILE A 58 -2.84 0.03 -13.29
C ILE A 58 -1.67 1.01 -13.21
N LEU A 59 -1.99 2.28 -13.02
CA LEU A 59 -1.06 3.36 -12.72
C LEU A 59 -0.97 3.56 -11.19
N LEU A 60 -2.12 3.53 -10.51
CA LEU A 60 -2.20 3.79 -9.08
C LEU A 60 -3.26 2.89 -8.43
N LEU A 61 -2.95 2.37 -7.25
CA LEU A 61 -3.87 1.64 -6.37
C LEU A 61 -3.75 2.22 -4.97
N MET A 62 -4.89 2.56 -4.38
CA MET A 62 -4.98 3.12 -3.03
C MET A 62 -6.08 2.42 -2.25
N SER A 63 -5.76 1.94 -1.05
CA SER A 63 -6.72 1.33 -0.14
C SER A 63 -7.24 2.37 0.85
N TYR A 64 -8.55 2.43 1.03
CA TYR A 64 -9.22 3.35 1.92
C TYR A 64 -10.08 2.62 2.95
N LYS A 65 -10.13 3.18 4.16
CA LYS A 65 -11.07 2.82 5.21
C LYS A 65 -11.66 4.08 5.81
N ASN A 66 -12.99 4.17 5.84
CA ASN A 66 -13.72 5.32 6.38
C ASN A 66 -13.24 6.67 5.80
N GLY A 67 -12.92 6.66 4.50
CA GLY A 67 -12.48 7.82 3.73
C GLY A 67 -11.03 8.25 3.97
N LYS A 68 -10.24 7.50 4.74
CA LYS A 68 -8.80 7.74 4.90
C LYS A 68 -7.99 6.63 4.23
N LEU A 69 -6.78 6.95 3.76
CA LEU A 69 -5.85 5.91 3.32
C LEU A 69 -5.54 4.97 4.47
N ASP A 70 -5.82 3.68 4.29
CA ASP A 70 -5.60 2.63 5.29
C ASP A 70 -5.36 1.33 4.51
N GLY A 71 -4.14 0.81 4.60
CA GLY A 71 -3.64 -0.31 3.84
C GLY A 71 -2.72 0.10 2.69
N LYS A 72 -2.78 -0.67 1.59
CA LYS A 72 -1.82 -0.60 0.49
C LYS A 72 -1.96 0.68 -0.34
N TYR A 73 -0.83 1.30 -0.63
CA TYR A 73 -0.63 2.28 -1.68
C TYR A 73 0.41 1.74 -2.67
N ALA A 74 0.08 1.69 -3.95
CA ALA A 74 1.01 1.25 -4.97
C ALA A 74 0.91 2.13 -6.22
N HIS A 75 2.03 2.64 -6.69
CA HIS A 75 2.18 3.36 -7.95
C HIS A 75 3.04 2.51 -8.87
N PHE A 76 2.62 2.33 -10.11
CA PHE A 76 3.31 1.52 -11.10
C PHE A 76 3.80 2.39 -12.26
N TYR A 77 4.89 1.97 -12.90
CA TYR A 77 5.31 2.44 -14.21
C TYR A 77 4.42 1.86 -15.31
N GLN A 78 4.45 2.47 -16.49
CA GLN A 78 3.69 2.01 -17.66
C GLN A 78 4.18 0.66 -18.22
N ASN A 79 5.36 0.18 -17.80
CA ASN A 79 5.80 -1.19 -18.11
C ASN A 79 5.24 -2.24 -17.12
N GLY A 80 4.39 -1.82 -16.16
CA GLY A 80 3.78 -2.67 -15.14
C GLY A 80 4.65 -2.90 -13.90
N GLN A 81 5.91 -2.43 -13.90
CA GLN A 81 6.76 -2.53 -12.72
C GLN A 81 6.32 -1.53 -11.64
N ILE A 82 6.54 -1.89 -10.37
CA ILE A 82 6.25 -0.99 -9.24
C ILE A 82 7.21 0.19 -9.30
N TYR A 83 6.69 1.39 -9.08
CA TYR A 83 7.46 2.62 -8.84
C TYR A 83 7.51 2.95 -7.35
N ILE A 84 6.37 2.88 -6.66
CA ILE A 84 6.26 3.08 -5.22
C ILE A 84 5.39 1.96 -4.64
N ASP A 85 5.85 1.39 -3.55
CA ASP A 85 5.08 0.50 -2.67
C ASP A 85 5.12 1.08 -1.25
N ALA A 86 3.95 1.33 -0.67
CA ALA A 86 3.84 1.89 0.67
C ALA A 86 2.63 1.36 1.44
N GLU A 87 2.73 1.38 2.76
CA GLU A 87 1.64 1.10 3.69
C GLU A 87 1.19 2.37 4.40
N TYR A 88 -0.13 2.55 4.48
CA TYR A 88 -0.77 3.66 5.16
C TYR A 88 -1.63 3.17 6.31
N LYS A 89 -1.73 3.98 7.36
CA LYS A 89 -2.67 3.81 8.45
C LYS A 89 -3.30 5.13 8.84
N ASP A 90 -4.63 5.19 8.83
CA ASP A 90 -5.41 6.38 9.21
C ASP A 90 -4.97 7.68 8.50
N GLY A 91 -4.52 7.57 7.25
CA GLY A 91 -4.05 8.67 6.41
C GLY A 91 -2.54 8.93 6.44
N ASN A 92 -1.78 8.28 7.32
CA ASN A 92 -0.33 8.49 7.44
C ASN A 92 0.45 7.28 6.91
N LEU A 93 1.65 7.51 6.37
CA LEU A 93 2.60 6.43 6.09
C LEU A 93 2.88 5.67 7.39
N ASN A 94 2.70 4.36 7.37
CA ASN A 94 2.86 3.54 8.56
C ASN A 94 3.20 2.10 8.17
N GLY A 95 4.47 1.79 8.18
CA GLY A 95 5.05 0.54 7.73
C GLY A 95 6.13 0.79 6.67
N LEU A 96 6.34 -0.22 5.83
CA LEU A 96 7.40 -0.21 4.84
C LEU A 96 7.06 0.71 3.67
N TYR A 97 8.04 1.51 3.26
CA TYR A 97 8.02 2.33 2.06
C TYR A 97 9.20 1.92 1.17
N LYS A 98 8.89 1.59 -0.07
CA LYS A 98 9.88 1.23 -1.09
C LYS A 98 9.65 2.05 -2.35
N LYS A 99 10.75 2.55 -2.91
CA LYS A 99 10.79 3.18 -4.22
C LYS A 99 11.70 2.39 -5.13
N TYR A 100 11.26 2.21 -6.36
CA TYR A 100 11.94 1.42 -7.36
C TYR A 100 12.27 2.27 -8.57
N HIS A 101 13.35 1.93 -9.26
CA HIS A 101 13.68 2.41 -10.59
C HIS A 101 12.84 1.70 -11.66
N TYR A 102 12.76 2.25 -12.87
CA TYR A 102 11.96 1.67 -13.97
C TYR A 102 12.46 0.30 -14.49
N THR A 103 13.61 -0.15 -14.00
CA THR A 103 14.16 -1.50 -14.24
C THR A 103 13.70 -2.52 -13.19
N GLY A 104 13.08 -2.06 -12.10
CA GLY A 104 12.59 -2.88 -10.98
C GLY A 104 13.54 -2.94 -9.80
N GLN A 105 14.69 -2.27 -9.87
CA GLN A 105 15.65 -2.21 -8.77
C GLN A 105 15.20 -1.23 -7.68
N ILE A 106 15.33 -1.63 -6.41
CA ILE A 106 15.07 -0.73 -5.28
C ILE A 106 16.11 0.40 -5.29
N ILE A 107 15.64 1.62 -5.15
CA ILE A 107 16.49 2.82 -5.02
C ILE A 107 16.30 3.52 -3.67
N LEU A 108 15.23 3.20 -2.95
CA LEU A 108 14.99 3.68 -1.59
C LEU A 108 14.14 2.67 -0.82
N GLU A 109 14.56 2.36 0.41
CA GLU A 109 13.78 1.58 1.38
C GLU A 109 13.81 2.29 2.73
N ALA A 110 12.65 2.45 3.35
CA ALA A 110 12.51 3.11 4.64
C ALA A 110 11.27 2.59 5.38
N ASN A 111 11.29 2.67 6.71
CA ASN A 111 10.12 2.36 7.52
C ASN A 111 9.58 3.65 8.17
N TYR A 112 8.25 3.72 8.27
CA TYR A 112 7.55 4.87 8.83
C TYR A 112 6.62 4.44 9.96
N VAL A 113 6.46 5.29 10.98
CA VAL A 113 5.45 5.15 12.02
C VAL A 113 4.73 6.47 12.14
N LYS A 114 3.40 6.47 11.93
CA LYS A 114 2.55 7.66 11.96
C LYS A 114 3.08 8.84 11.11
N GLY A 115 3.66 8.54 9.96
CA GLY A 115 4.18 9.52 9.01
C GLY A 115 5.64 9.92 9.22
N GLU A 116 6.27 9.51 10.33
CA GLU A 116 7.66 9.83 10.65
C GLU A 116 8.58 8.65 10.30
N LEU A 117 9.79 8.94 9.82
CA LEU A 117 10.81 7.92 9.62
C LEU A 117 11.18 7.26 10.95
N ASP A 118 11.13 5.94 10.99
CA ASP A 118 11.42 5.16 12.19
C ASP A 118 12.10 3.84 11.81
N GLY A 119 13.37 3.70 12.20
CA GLY A 119 14.23 2.57 11.81
C GLY A 119 15.25 2.92 10.73
N ILE A 120 15.59 1.93 9.90
CA ILE A 120 16.65 2.06 8.89
C ILE A 120 16.10 2.72 7.63
N TYR A 121 16.87 3.69 7.13
CA TYR A 121 16.69 4.37 5.86
C TYR A 121 17.86 4.02 4.94
N LEU A 122 17.54 3.53 3.74
CA LEU A 122 18.51 3.06 2.76
C LEU A 122 18.26 3.72 1.41
N GLU A 123 19.32 4.25 0.80
CA GLU A 123 19.32 4.66 -0.61
C GLU A 123 20.33 3.83 -1.40
N TYR A 124 19.96 3.50 -2.64
CA TYR A 124 20.77 2.70 -3.55
C TYR A 124 20.94 3.41 -4.89
N SER A 125 22.07 3.15 -5.55
CA SER A 125 22.28 3.55 -6.94
C SER A 125 21.39 2.72 -7.88
N LYS A 126 21.28 3.14 -9.13
CA LYS A 126 20.54 2.39 -10.18
C LYS A 126 21.21 1.06 -10.57
N GLU A 127 22.39 0.77 -10.03
CA GLU A 127 23.11 -0.51 -10.15
C GLU A 127 22.94 -1.36 -8.89
N GLY A 128 22.38 -0.81 -7.81
CA GLY A 128 22.10 -1.50 -6.55
C GLY A 128 23.15 -1.32 -5.46
N ASN A 129 24.15 -0.48 -5.71
CA ASN A 129 25.14 -0.18 -4.69
C ASN A 129 24.49 0.69 -3.62
N LYS A 130 24.66 0.32 -2.35
CA LYS A 130 24.21 1.13 -1.22
C LYS A 130 24.96 2.46 -1.26
N LEU A 131 24.23 3.56 -1.36
CA LEU A 131 24.77 4.91 -1.35
C LEU A 131 24.70 5.50 0.07
N LYS A 132 23.59 5.25 0.76
CA LYS A 132 23.30 5.87 2.05
C LYS A 132 22.63 4.87 2.98
N GLU A 133 23.03 4.92 4.23
CA GLU A 133 22.39 4.19 5.32
C GLU A 133 22.36 5.04 6.58
N MET A 134 21.17 5.26 7.10
CA MET A 134 20.94 6.07 8.30
C MET A 134 19.89 5.40 9.17
N LYS A 135 20.01 5.57 10.48
CA LYS A 135 19.01 5.12 11.45
C LYS A 135 18.26 6.32 11.99
N TYR A 136 16.94 6.22 11.98
CA TYR A 136 16.02 7.23 12.47
C TYR A 136 15.24 6.71 13.69
N ASP A 137 14.88 7.64 14.57
CA ASP A 137 13.92 7.45 15.65
C ASP A 137 12.97 8.66 15.64
N ASN A 138 11.68 8.40 15.40
CA ASN A 138 10.64 9.44 15.33
C ASN A 138 11.05 10.67 14.48
N GLY A 139 11.51 10.41 13.25
CA GLY A 139 11.88 11.44 12.27
C GLY A 139 13.28 12.04 12.46
N LYS A 140 13.99 11.72 13.54
CA LYS A 140 15.33 12.25 13.82
C LYS A 140 16.40 11.22 13.48
N ILE A 141 17.46 11.68 12.81
CA ILE A 141 18.66 10.85 12.61
C ILE A 141 19.30 10.61 13.97
N ILE A 142 19.45 9.33 14.33
CA ILE A 142 20.20 8.92 15.53
C ILE A 142 21.55 8.31 15.18
N GLU A 143 21.72 7.82 13.95
CA GLU A 143 22.98 7.24 13.49
C GLU A 143 23.14 7.42 11.98
N LYS A 144 24.35 7.81 11.54
CA LYS A 144 24.76 7.81 10.14
C LYS A 144 25.73 6.65 9.93
N ILE A 145 25.30 5.62 9.22
CA ILE A 145 26.06 4.39 9.03
C ILE A 145 26.91 4.49 7.75
N GLN A 146 26.34 5.08 6.70
CA GLN A 146 27.03 5.35 5.43
C GLN A 146 26.47 6.63 4.78
N GLU A 147 27.36 7.52 4.34
CA GLU A 147 27.04 8.79 3.67
C GLU A 147 28.00 9.04 2.49
#